data_AF-A0A2S3HXY7-F1
#
_entry.id   AF-A0A2S3HXY7-F1
#
_cell.length_a   1.000
_cell.length_b   1.000
_cell.length_c   1.000
_cell.angle_alpha   90.00
_cell.angle_beta   90.00
_cell.angle_gamma   90.00
#
_symmetry.space_group_name_H-M   'P 1'
#
loop_
_entity.id
_entity.type
_entity.pdbx_description
1 polymer ?
#
loop_
_entity_poly.entity_id
_entity_poly.type
_entity_poly.pdbx_seq_one_letter_code
_entity_poly.pdbx_strand_id
1 'polypeptide(L)'
;MAPAGGSDKTGESGGSPMRHGVDRSAAGGGGGGAAADQDLGTESGIGKMKAAVMSKNLIKLDGTGEHKVAYDDYQRILKEIEDLKAELDEDVKELGYCEANQKLRAELALKAKEMQCLRKQNEEMQCNNDGMRKQNDLLQAKSDVMAKQNKELQAKNDNLVKDNEELRTNIDKMGKRNGELQAKNGGLTKWNQELQAKNDGLKKQSEELQAKNDGLTKKIEELQAKNVSLVKQNEDLHANNDSMCRRNGELQAKNGALSMRNEDLQAKNDNLTKLIEELEDENDALEDLSGSLVRKDRQSDNELQQAQQELTMGLEDKLNGQTAIGIKRMGELDKKPFQNACKRKYRNIDYQTKAAELVSSWQDELKNPSWHPFLVVQVNGEDKEVLDNDDAKLKLLRFEYGNDVCNAVKTALMEINKYNPSERDLVPEFWNFRKGRKATIKEVLYLFGQMEMTTKRRRV
;
A
#
# COMPACT_ATOMS: atom_id res chain seq x y z
N MET A 1 10.62 49.46 34.71
CA MET A 1 12.07 49.74 34.83
C MET A 1 12.34 51.12 34.21
N ALA A 2 13.36 51.83 34.70
CA ALA A 2 13.94 53.08 34.15
C ALA A 2 12.99 54.24 33.73
N PRO A 3 12.91 55.32 34.53
CA PRO A 3 12.39 56.63 34.10
C PRO A 3 13.51 57.62 33.70
N ALA A 4 13.12 58.70 33.03
CA ALA A 4 13.79 60.02 33.07
C ALA A 4 12.74 61.02 33.62
N GLY A 5 13.03 62.08 34.37
CA GLY A 5 14.26 62.90 34.48
C GLY A 5 13.95 64.30 33.92
N GLY A 6 14.26 65.43 34.56
CA GLY A 6 14.90 65.72 35.86
C GLY A 6 14.99 67.26 36.06
N SER A 7 15.67 67.74 37.12
CA SER A 7 15.93 69.18 37.43
C SER A 7 14.69 70.06 37.73
N ASP A 8 14.76 71.17 38.48
CA ASP A 8 15.71 71.72 39.47
C ASP A 8 14.85 72.58 40.47
N LYS A 9 15.07 72.61 41.80
CA LYS A 9 16.04 73.38 42.61
C LYS A 9 15.90 74.91 42.64
N THR A 10 16.38 75.49 43.75
CA THR A 10 16.35 76.92 44.18
C THR A 10 14.98 77.40 44.70
N GLY A 11 14.91 78.32 45.67
CA GLY A 11 15.99 78.94 46.47
C GLY A 11 15.44 79.75 47.65
N GLU A 12 16.30 80.06 48.64
CA GLU A 12 15.99 80.92 49.79
C GLU A 12 16.20 82.42 49.50
N SER A 13 15.93 83.27 50.50
CA SER A 13 16.06 84.74 50.53
C SER A 13 15.03 85.53 49.72
N GLY A 14 14.69 86.77 50.06
CA GLY A 14 15.08 87.56 51.24
C GLY A 14 15.37 89.02 50.90
N GLY A 15 14.99 89.94 51.78
CA GLY A 15 15.33 91.37 51.67
C GLY A 15 14.24 92.28 51.11
N SER A 16 14.20 93.49 51.67
CA SER A 16 13.47 94.69 51.20
C SER A 16 14.33 95.40 50.09
N PRO A 17 14.12 96.66 49.61
CA PRO A 17 13.30 97.77 50.18
C PRO A 17 12.66 98.76 49.16
N MET A 18 12.22 99.93 49.68
CA MET A 18 12.17 101.26 49.00
C MET A 18 11.10 101.51 47.90
N ARG A 19 10.69 102.76 47.59
CA ARG A 19 10.58 104.06 48.35
C ARG A 19 9.79 105.08 47.49
N HIS A 20 9.51 106.27 48.08
CA HIS A 20 9.11 107.61 47.56
C HIS A 20 7.82 108.08 48.24
N GLY A 21 7.68 109.29 48.81
CA GLY A 21 8.61 110.37 49.20
C GLY A 21 7.88 111.27 50.25
N VAL A 22 8.49 111.82 51.32
CA VAL A 22 9.58 112.85 51.37
C VAL A 22 9.07 114.17 50.76
N ASP A 23 8.96 115.32 51.44
CA ASP A 23 9.50 115.95 52.68
C ASP A 23 8.39 116.84 53.34
N ARG A 24 8.43 117.56 54.50
CA ARG A 24 9.32 117.86 55.67
C ARG A 24 8.40 118.37 56.84
N SER A 25 8.69 118.27 58.15
CA SER A 25 9.62 119.04 59.05
C SER A 25 9.29 120.54 59.22
N ALA A 26 9.43 121.18 60.40
CA ALA A 26 9.77 120.75 61.77
C ALA A 26 9.50 121.85 62.84
N ALA A 27 9.96 121.62 64.08
CA ALA A 27 9.96 122.47 65.29
C ALA A 27 8.64 122.46 66.13
N GLY A 28 8.67 122.39 67.47
CA GLY A 28 9.81 122.35 68.40
C GLY A 28 9.47 121.66 69.75
N GLY A 29 10.44 121.60 70.68
CA GLY A 29 10.33 120.88 71.96
C GLY A 29 9.50 121.62 73.05
N GLY A 30 9.46 121.17 74.31
CA GLY A 30 10.07 119.96 74.90
C GLY A 30 10.35 120.14 76.41
N GLY A 31 10.00 119.15 77.23
CA GLY A 31 10.15 119.17 78.70
C GLY A 31 9.13 120.06 79.45
N GLY A 32 8.91 119.92 80.76
CA GLY A 32 9.30 118.82 81.67
C GLY A 32 9.83 119.26 83.05
N GLY A 33 9.04 119.08 84.11
CA GLY A 33 9.56 118.92 85.49
C GLY A 33 9.37 120.05 86.52
N ALA A 34 8.45 119.80 87.48
CA ALA A 34 8.61 119.91 88.95
C ALA A 34 9.07 121.22 89.69
N ALA A 35 8.17 121.65 90.59
CA ALA A 35 8.37 121.88 92.05
C ALA A 35 8.82 123.25 92.64
N ALA A 36 8.45 123.38 93.94
CA ALA A 36 8.91 124.29 95.01
C ALA A 36 8.26 125.71 95.20
N ASP A 37 7.56 125.84 96.33
CA ASP A 37 7.50 126.91 97.34
C ASP A 37 7.66 128.41 96.98
N GLN A 38 6.79 129.27 97.54
CA GLN A 38 7.08 129.94 98.83
C GLN A 38 5.83 130.58 99.48
N ASP A 39 5.98 130.92 100.78
CA ASP A 39 4.97 131.43 101.73
C ASP A 39 5.22 132.92 102.08
N LEU A 40 4.49 133.46 103.07
CA LEU A 40 4.54 134.80 103.69
C LEU A 40 3.69 135.87 102.98
N GLY A 41 2.90 136.71 103.68
CA GLY A 41 2.61 136.79 105.11
C GLY A 41 2.47 138.24 105.62
N THR A 42 1.81 138.39 106.77
CA THR A 42 1.79 139.54 107.71
C THR A 42 1.00 140.83 107.40
N GLU A 43 0.72 141.55 108.48
CA GLU A 43 -0.19 142.69 108.64
C GLU A 43 0.56 144.03 108.73
N SER A 44 -0.16 145.15 108.61
CA SER A 44 0.01 146.27 109.57
C SER A 44 -1.15 147.27 109.53
N GLY A 45 -1.22 148.15 110.52
CA GLY A 45 -2.20 149.24 110.59
C GLY A 45 -1.74 150.37 111.51
N ILE A 46 -2.69 151.13 112.06
CA ILE A 46 -2.51 152.27 112.99
C ILE A 46 -1.99 153.56 112.31
N GLY A 47 -2.69 154.67 112.54
CA GLY A 47 -2.35 155.98 111.96
C GLY A 47 -3.21 157.17 112.42
N LYS A 48 -3.53 157.26 113.72
CA LYS A 48 -4.19 158.48 114.25
C LYS A 48 -3.17 159.62 114.37
N MET A 49 -3.51 160.80 113.86
CA MET A 49 -2.91 162.05 114.36
C MET A 49 -3.98 163.10 114.66
N LYS A 50 -3.64 164.01 115.58
CA LYS A 50 -4.57 164.90 116.27
C LYS A 50 -3.86 166.24 116.48
N ALA A 51 -4.42 167.32 115.93
CA ALA A 51 -3.95 168.68 116.15
C ALA A 51 -5.05 169.50 116.85
N ALA A 52 -4.63 170.37 117.76
CA ALA A 52 -5.46 171.32 118.50
C ALA A 52 -4.66 172.64 118.64
N VAL A 53 -5.05 173.54 119.56
CA VAL A 53 -4.48 174.89 119.78
C VAL A 53 -5.02 175.88 118.71
N MET A 54 -5.43 177.12 119.04
CA MET A 54 -5.14 177.97 120.21
C MET A 54 -6.39 178.61 120.86
N SER A 55 -6.22 179.43 121.90
CA SER A 55 -7.30 180.14 122.60
C SER A 55 -6.86 181.50 123.16
N LYS A 56 -7.86 182.38 123.44
CA LYS A 56 -7.89 183.50 124.39
C LYS A 56 -7.35 184.90 124.00
N ASN A 57 -8.00 185.89 124.67
CA ASN A 57 -7.73 187.34 124.81
C ASN A 57 -8.20 188.21 123.62
N LEU A 58 -8.77 189.42 123.80
CA LEU A 58 -9.09 190.24 124.99
C LEU A 58 -10.64 190.37 125.15
N ILE A 59 -11.31 190.73 126.26
CA ILE A 59 -11.06 191.53 127.49
C ILE A 59 -11.40 193.04 127.38
N LYS A 60 -12.60 193.39 127.88
CA LYS A 60 -13.10 194.66 128.48
C LYS A 60 -13.06 195.99 127.69
N LEU A 61 -14.26 196.54 127.46
CA LEU A 61 -14.82 197.85 127.88
C LEU A 61 -16.32 197.79 127.49
N ASP A 62 -17.31 198.03 128.36
CA ASP A 62 -17.77 199.33 128.90
C ASP A 62 -18.50 200.21 127.86
N GLY A 63 -19.70 200.71 128.20
CA GLY A 63 -20.45 201.70 127.42
C GLY A 63 -21.41 201.21 126.31
N THR A 64 -22.70 201.04 126.66
CA THR A 64 -23.91 201.28 125.80
C THR A 64 -24.00 200.77 124.35
N GLY A 65 -25.01 199.92 124.05
CA GLY A 65 -25.71 199.95 122.76
C GLY A 65 -25.70 198.67 121.88
N GLU A 66 -26.81 197.92 121.90
CA GLU A 66 -27.36 197.12 120.78
C GLU A 66 -26.52 195.98 120.14
N HIS A 67 -26.10 195.00 120.94
CA HIS A 67 -25.84 193.65 120.44
C HIS A 67 -27.15 192.90 120.11
N LYS A 68 -27.38 192.51 118.84
CA LYS A 68 -28.31 191.39 118.53
C LYS A 68 -28.08 190.63 117.21
N VAL A 69 -27.61 191.27 116.14
CA VAL A 69 -27.65 190.68 114.78
C VAL A 69 -26.62 189.55 114.54
N ALA A 70 -25.41 189.66 115.10
CA ALA A 70 -24.26 188.85 114.69
C ALA A 70 -24.23 187.38 115.17
N TYR A 71 -25.24 186.89 115.89
CA TYR A 71 -25.27 185.51 116.42
C TYR A 71 -26.06 184.55 115.51
N ASP A 72 -27.15 185.03 114.90
CA ASP A 72 -28.10 184.17 114.18
C ASP A 72 -27.53 183.67 112.83
N ASP A 73 -26.72 184.48 112.14
CA ASP A 73 -26.09 184.06 110.88
C ASP A 73 -25.02 182.98 111.06
N TYR A 74 -24.33 182.94 112.21
CA TYR A 74 -23.39 181.87 112.52
C TYR A 74 -24.10 180.52 112.70
N GLN A 75 -25.29 180.52 113.30
CA GLN A 75 -26.14 179.33 113.45
C GLN A 75 -26.72 178.88 112.10
N ARG A 76 -27.05 179.82 111.20
CA ARG A 76 -27.51 179.52 109.83
C ARG A 76 -26.45 178.77 109.04
N ILE A 77 -25.21 179.28 109.00
CA ILE A 77 -24.09 178.68 108.27
C ILE A 77 -23.74 177.30 108.81
N LEU A 78 -23.79 177.11 110.15
CA LEU A 78 -23.59 175.80 110.76
C LEU A 78 -24.61 174.77 110.24
N LYS A 79 -25.89 175.14 110.15
CA LYS A 79 -26.92 174.24 109.64
C LYS A 79 -26.74 173.95 108.15
N GLU A 80 -26.43 174.94 107.33
CA GLU A 80 -26.12 174.74 105.90
C GLU A 80 -24.98 173.72 105.68
N ILE A 81 -23.98 173.69 106.56
CA ILE A 81 -22.87 172.72 106.53
C ILE A 81 -23.32 171.31 106.98
N GLU A 82 -24.33 171.19 107.86
CA GLU A 82 -24.90 169.89 108.24
C GLU A 82 -25.87 169.36 107.17
N ASP A 83 -26.70 170.22 106.57
CA ASP A 83 -27.62 169.86 105.49
C ASP A 83 -26.83 169.39 104.24
N LEU A 84 -25.76 170.12 103.84
CA LEU A 84 -24.85 169.70 102.74
C LEU A 84 -24.08 168.40 103.03
N LYS A 85 -23.83 168.08 104.30
CA LYS A 85 -23.22 166.80 104.69
C LYS A 85 -24.18 165.63 104.48
N ALA A 86 -25.45 165.82 104.84
CA ALA A 86 -26.48 164.78 104.67
C ALA A 86 -26.71 164.47 103.18
N GLU A 87 -26.67 165.50 102.31
CA GLU A 87 -26.76 165.33 100.86
C GLU A 87 -25.56 164.53 100.31
N LEU A 88 -24.33 164.87 100.72
CA LEU A 88 -23.11 164.14 100.34
C LEU A 88 -23.10 162.66 100.81
N ASP A 89 -23.60 162.37 102.01
CA ASP A 89 -23.71 161.00 102.53
C ASP A 89 -24.76 160.16 101.77
N GLU A 90 -25.75 160.78 101.11
CA GLU A 90 -26.74 160.07 100.28
C GLU A 90 -26.19 159.80 98.86
N ASP A 91 -25.53 160.79 98.23
CA ASP A 91 -24.80 160.62 96.96
C ASP A 91 -23.78 159.47 97.02
N VAL A 92 -23.07 159.35 98.15
CA VAL A 92 -22.11 158.26 98.40
C VAL A 92 -22.79 156.88 98.43
N LYS A 93 -24.04 156.79 98.92
CA LYS A 93 -24.82 155.53 98.81
C LYS A 93 -25.23 155.25 97.38
N GLU A 94 -25.70 156.23 96.63
CA GLU A 94 -26.19 156.01 95.27
C GLU A 94 -25.05 155.61 94.31
N LEU A 95 -23.86 156.19 94.50
CA LEU A 95 -22.62 155.71 93.87
C LEU A 95 -22.29 154.25 94.25
N GLY A 96 -22.46 153.87 95.52
CA GLY A 96 -22.32 152.48 95.99
C GLY A 96 -23.31 151.51 95.32
N TYR A 97 -24.56 151.92 95.14
CA TYR A 97 -25.57 151.15 94.40
C TYR A 97 -25.25 151.06 92.90
N CYS A 98 -24.66 152.10 92.30
CA CYS A 98 -24.16 152.07 90.92
C CYS A 98 -23.01 151.06 90.76
N GLU A 99 -22.01 151.07 91.65
CA GLU A 99 -20.92 150.08 91.65
C GLU A 99 -21.43 148.64 91.81
N ALA A 100 -22.36 148.41 92.75
CA ALA A 100 -22.93 147.08 92.98
C ALA A 100 -23.67 146.56 91.74
N ASN A 101 -24.44 147.41 91.06
CA ASN A 101 -25.08 147.07 89.79
C ASN A 101 -24.07 146.83 88.67
N GLN A 102 -22.95 147.55 88.63
CA GLN A 102 -21.90 147.34 87.63
C GLN A 102 -21.19 146.00 87.83
N LYS A 103 -20.91 145.62 89.08
CA LYS A 103 -20.37 144.28 89.46
C LYS A 103 -21.35 143.17 89.07
N LEU A 104 -22.63 143.30 89.42
CA LEU A 104 -23.67 142.31 89.06
C LEU A 104 -23.85 142.17 87.54
N ARG A 105 -23.79 143.27 86.79
CA ARG A 105 -23.81 143.25 85.30
C ARG A 105 -22.58 142.55 84.72
N ALA A 106 -21.40 142.72 85.32
CA ALA A 106 -20.20 142.01 84.91
C ALA A 106 -20.30 140.50 85.18
N GLU A 107 -20.80 140.10 86.35
CA GLU A 107 -21.06 138.68 86.68
C GLU A 107 -22.09 138.05 85.73
N LEU A 108 -23.21 138.73 85.46
CA LEU A 108 -24.22 138.27 84.50
C LEU A 108 -23.65 138.15 83.08
N ALA A 109 -22.79 139.07 82.65
CA ALA A 109 -22.09 138.98 81.37
C ALA A 109 -21.08 137.82 81.33
N LEU A 110 -20.43 137.50 82.45
CA LEU A 110 -19.51 136.37 82.57
C LEU A 110 -20.28 135.04 82.56
N LYS A 111 -21.39 134.94 83.30
CA LYS A 111 -22.32 133.78 83.28
C LYS A 111 -22.99 133.59 81.93
N ALA A 112 -23.28 134.67 81.18
CA ALA A 112 -23.75 134.58 79.80
C ALA A 112 -22.68 133.97 78.87
N LYS A 113 -21.41 134.33 79.03
CA LYS A 113 -20.28 133.72 78.29
C LYS A 113 -20.07 132.25 78.68
N GLU A 114 -20.16 131.91 79.96
CA GLU A 114 -20.12 130.51 80.43
C GLU A 114 -21.25 129.68 79.80
N MET A 115 -22.49 130.17 79.85
CA MET A 115 -23.62 129.49 79.20
C MET A 115 -23.44 129.37 77.69
N GLN A 116 -22.86 130.37 77.01
CA GLN A 116 -22.55 130.29 75.58
C GLN A 116 -21.47 129.23 75.30
N CYS A 117 -20.46 129.11 76.16
CA CYS A 117 -19.42 128.09 76.05
C CYS A 117 -19.99 126.68 76.28
N LEU A 118 -20.80 126.50 77.32
CA LEU A 118 -21.48 125.23 77.61
C LEU A 118 -22.48 124.84 76.52
N ARG A 119 -23.15 125.80 75.86
CA ARG A 119 -23.98 125.52 74.67
C ARG A 119 -23.15 124.95 73.52
N LYS A 120 -22.05 125.62 73.15
CA LYS A 120 -21.12 125.12 72.11
C LYS A 120 -20.59 123.73 72.44
N GLN A 121 -20.17 123.50 73.68
CA GLN A 121 -19.68 122.18 74.11
C GLN A 121 -20.77 121.10 74.01
N ASN A 122 -22.03 121.43 74.31
CA ASN A 122 -23.16 120.51 74.12
C ASN A 122 -23.49 120.30 72.63
N GLU A 123 -23.40 121.33 71.79
CA GLU A 123 -23.57 121.24 70.33
C GLU A 123 -22.48 120.35 69.70
N GLU A 124 -21.22 120.51 70.11
CA GLU A 124 -20.09 119.65 69.73
C GLU A 124 -20.29 118.20 70.20
N MET A 125 -20.71 117.99 71.46
CA MET A 125 -21.01 116.66 71.99
C MET A 125 -22.22 116.00 71.30
N GLN A 126 -23.24 116.77 70.89
CA GLN A 126 -24.34 116.25 70.07
C GLN A 126 -23.85 115.85 68.69
N CYS A 127 -23.05 116.69 68.03
CA CYS A 127 -22.45 116.40 66.73
C CYS A 127 -21.58 115.13 66.77
N ASN A 128 -20.77 114.96 67.82
CA ASN A 128 -19.94 113.77 68.04
C ASN A 128 -20.80 112.52 68.30
N ASN A 129 -21.84 112.60 69.13
CA ASN A 129 -22.78 111.50 69.36
C ASN A 129 -23.52 111.08 68.08
N ASP A 130 -23.90 112.02 67.22
CA ASP A 130 -24.51 111.72 65.92
C ASP A 130 -23.50 111.17 64.90
N GLY A 131 -22.21 111.53 65.02
CA GLY A 131 -21.12 110.86 64.31
C GLY A 131 -20.96 109.40 64.74
N MET A 132 -20.90 109.14 66.05
CA MET A 132 -20.82 107.80 66.63
C MET A 132 -22.04 106.94 66.30
N ARG A 133 -23.25 107.52 66.26
CA ARG A 133 -24.46 106.84 65.76
C ARG A 133 -24.29 106.39 64.32
N LYS A 134 -23.96 107.31 63.40
CA LYS A 134 -23.72 107.00 61.98
C LYS A 134 -22.63 105.93 61.77
N GLN A 135 -21.59 105.93 62.62
CA GLN A 135 -20.55 104.90 62.59
C GLN A 135 -21.07 103.53 63.06
N ASN A 136 -21.88 103.49 64.13
CA ASN A 136 -22.52 102.26 64.59
C ASN A 136 -23.55 101.73 63.57
N ASP A 137 -24.35 102.59 62.95
CA ASP A 137 -25.30 102.23 61.90
C ASP A 137 -24.56 101.61 60.69
N LEU A 138 -23.42 102.20 60.29
CA LEU A 138 -22.57 101.68 59.22
C LEU A 138 -21.91 100.33 59.59
N LEU A 139 -21.49 100.16 60.86
CA LEU A 139 -20.95 98.90 61.36
C LEU A 139 -22.02 97.80 61.42
N GLN A 140 -23.24 98.13 61.83
CA GLN A 140 -24.38 97.20 61.83
C GLN A 140 -24.73 96.80 60.39
N ALA A 141 -24.86 97.75 59.47
CA ALA A 141 -25.11 97.47 58.05
C ALA A 141 -24.00 96.58 57.44
N LYS A 142 -22.74 96.79 57.81
CA LYS A 142 -21.62 95.93 57.40
C LYS A 142 -21.73 94.53 58.01
N SER A 143 -22.12 94.41 59.28
CA SER A 143 -22.39 93.14 59.96
C SER A 143 -23.51 92.35 59.27
N ASP A 144 -24.60 93.01 58.91
CA ASP A 144 -25.75 92.42 58.22
C ASP A 144 -25.39 91.93 56.81
N VAL A 145 -24.50 92.65 56.10
CA VAL A 145 -23.95 92.21 54.80
C VAL A 145 -23.05 90.98 54.98
N MET A 146 -22.14 90.97 55.96
CA MET A 146 -21.31 89.80 56.27
C MET A 146 -22.18 88.59 56.67
N ALA A 147 -23.25 88.80 57.44
CA ALA A 147 -24.18 87.75 57.84
C ALA A 147 -24.98 87.17 56.66
N LYS A 148 -25.34 87.99 55.66
CA LYS A 148 -25.92 87.53 54.39
C LYS A 148 -24.91 86.72 53.57
N GLN A 149 -23.69 87.23 53.40
CA GLN A 149 -22.62 86.53 52.67
C GLN A 149 -22.28 85.17 53.31
N ASN A 150 -22.21 85.09 54.64
CA ASN A 150 -21.98 83.81 55.33
C ASN A 150 -23.13 82.81 55.12
N LYS A 151 -24.39 83.26 55.07
CA LYS A 151 -25.54 82.38 54.72
C LYS A 151 -25.48 81.90 53.27
N GLU A 152 -25.09 82.76 52.33
CA GLU A 152 -24.89 82.36 50.93
C GLU A 152 -23.73 81.36 50.77
N LEU A 153 -22.62 81.56 51.48
CA LEU A 153 -21.48 80.64 51.47
C LEU A 153 -21.85 79.29 52.09
N GLN A 154 -22.61 79.27 53.19
CA GLN A 154 -23.13 78.04 53.77
C GLN A 154 -24.03 77.30 52.76
N ALA A 155 -25.01 77.97 52.14
CA ALA A 155 -25.90 77.34 51.16
C ALA A 155 -25.15 76.81 49.92
N LYS A 156 -24.08 77.49 49.47
CA LYS A 156 -23.19 77.00 48.41
C LYS A 156 -22.41 75.75 48.86
N ASN A 157 -21.90 75.74 50.08
CA ASN A 157 -21.19 74.60 50.65
C ASN A 157 -22.12 73.38 50.85
N ASP A 158 -23.33 73.58 51.36
CA ASP A 158 -24.33 72.52 51.57
C ASP A 158 -24.75 71.86 50.25
N ASN A 159 -24.77 72.62 49.15
CA ASN A 159 -25.01 72.06 47.81
C ASN A 159 -23.78 71.31 47.28
N LEU A 160 -22.57 71.87 47.42
CA LEU A 160 -21.33 71.17 47.05
C LEU A 160 -21.15 69.84 47.82
N VAL A 161 -21.62 69.74 49.07
CA VAL A 161 -21.63 68.47 49.81
C VAL A 161 -22.53 67.44 49.13
N LYS A 162 -23.77 67.81 48.75
CA LYS A 162 -24.70 66.92 48.04
C LYS A 162 -24.14 66.49 46.68
N ASP A 163 -23.59 67.42 45.90
CA ASP A 163 -22.97 67.12 44.60
C ASP A 163 -21.84 66.09 44.77
N ASN A 164 -21.00 66.23 45.81
CA ASN A 164 -19.95 65.27 46.13
C ASN A 164 -20.49 63.91 46.60
N GLU A 165 -21.61 63.87 47.33
CA GLU A 165 -22.28 62.62 47.70
C GLU A 165 -22.87 61.91 46.48
N GLU A 166 -23.56 62.62 45.58
CA GLU A 166 -24.07 62.06 44.33
C GLU A 166 -22.94 61.51 43.46
N LEU A 167 -21.85 62.27 43.28
CA LEU A 167 -20.65 61.83 42.56
C LEU A 167 -20.04 60.56 43.17
N ARG A 168 -19.95 60.46 44.50
CA ARG A 168 -19.52 59.23 45.19
C ARG A 168 -20.42 58.05 44.86
N THR A 169 -21.75 58.20 44.96
CA THR A 169 -22.67 57.08 44.61
C THR A 169 -22.53 56.67 43.14
N ASN A 170 -22.21 57.61 42.24
CA ASN A 170 -22.02 57.32 40.82
C ASN A 170 -20.68 56.62 40.54
N ILE A 171 -19.62 56.97 41.26
CA ILE A 171 -18.35 56.22 41.26
C ILE A 171 -18.58 54.78 41.73
N ASP A 172 -19.32 54.56 42.82
CA ASP A 172 -19.64 53.21 43.32
C ASP A 172 -20.45 52.37 42.33
N LYS A 173 -21.46 52.97 41.68
CA LYS A 173 -22.26 52.32 40.62
C LYS A 173 -21.38 51.91 39.44
N MET A 174 -20.47 52.79 39.02
CA MET A 174 -19.52 52.51 37.93
C MET A 174 -18.49 51.45 38.31
N GLY A 175 -17.98 51.46 39.54
CA GLY A 175 -17.07 50.43 40.07
C GLY A 175 -17.70 49.04 40.05
N LYS A 176 -18.95 48.91 40.54
CA LYS A 176 -19.72 47.66 40.48
C LYS A 176 -19.92 47.18 39.05
N ARG A 177 -20.37 48.07 38.15
CA ARG A 177 -20.58 47.75 36.71
C ARG A 177 -19.28 47.33 36.01
N ASN A 178 -18.14 47.93 36.35
CA ASN A 178 -16.84 47.54 35.83
C ASN A 178 -16.43 46.14 36.31
N GLY A 179 -16.66 45.82 37.60
CA GLY A 179 -16.44 44.47 38.14
C GLY A 179 -17.28 43.40 37.44
N GLU A 180 -18.57 43.67 37.17
CA GLU A 180 -19.42 42.78 36.38
C GLU A 180 -18.89 42.56 34.96
N LEU A 181 -18.41 43.61 34.29
CA LEU A 181 -17.86 43.53 32.94
C LEU A 181 -16.54 42.74 32.93
N GLN A 182 -15.67 42.93 33.92
CA GLN A 182 -14.46 42.13 34.09
C GLN A 182 -14.79 40.64 34.31
N ALA A 183 -15.76 40.33 35.16
CA ALA A 183 -16.22 38.95 35.38
C ALA A 183 -16.78 38.30 34.10
N LYS A 184 -17.63 39.02 33.35
CA LYS A 184 -18.18 38.57 32.06
C LYS A 184 -17.07 38.35 31.02
N ASN A 185 -16.08 39.24 30.95
CA ASN A 185 -14.96 39.11 30.02
C ASN A 185 -14.04 37.93 30.38
N GLY A 186 -13.81 37.66 31.67
CA GLY A 186 -13.13 36.45 32.14
C GLY A 186 -13.89 35.17 31.78
N GLY A 187 -15.23 35.18 31.85
CA GLY A 187 -16.09 34.10 31.38
C GLY A 187 -15.96 33.84 29.87
N LEU A 188 -16.07 34.89 29.04
CA LEU A 188 -15.86 34.80 27.59
C LEU A 188 -14.44 34.29 27.24
N THR A 189 -13.42 34.71 27.99
CA THR A 189 -12.04 34.26 27.77
C THR A 189 -11.91 32.75 27.96
N LYS A 190 -12.49 32.19 29.03
CA LYS A 190 -12.52 30.73 29.27
C LYS A 190 -13.31 29.99 28.19
N TRP A 191 -14.49 30.50 27.82
CA TRP A 191 -15.32 29.88 26.79
C TRP A 191 -14.64 29.84 25.42
N ASN A 192 -13.90 30.90 25.04
CA ASN A 192 -13.08 30.91 23.82
C ASN A 192 -11.94 29.88 23.88
N GLN A 193 -11.30 29.68 25.04
CA GLN A 193 -10.28 28.64 25.22
C GLN A 193 -10.87 27.23 25.09
N GLU A 194 -12.05 26.98 25.66
CA GLU A 194 -12.78 25.71 25.49
C GLU A 194 -13.21 25.46 24.04
N LEU A 195 -13.66 26.51 23.33
CA LEU A 195 -14.04 26.44 21.92
C LEU A 195 -12.82 26.12 21.04
N GLN A 196 -11.69 26.78 21.30
CA GLN A 196 -10.44 26.52 20.59
C GLN A 196 -9.94 25.09 20.82
N ALA A 197 -9.93 24.61 22.07
CA ALA A 197 -9.55 23.23 22.38
C ALA A 197 -10.47 22.18 21.70
N LYS A 198 -11.78 22.47 21.58
CA LYS A 198 -12.72 21.63 20.81
C LYS A 198 -12.41 21.64 19.31
N ASN A 199 -12.10 22.80 18.73
CA ASN A 199 -11.72 22.91 17.31
C ASN A 199 -10.41 22.18 17.00
N ASP A 200 -9.40 22.29 17.88
CA ASP A 200 -8.13 21.56 17.75
C ASP A 200 -8.33 20.02 17.87
N GLY A 201 -9.27 19.59 18.72
CA GLY A 201 -9.70 18.18 18.81
C GLY A 201 -10.40 17.67 17.55
N LEU A 202 -11.37 18.43 17.03
CA LEU A 202 -12.07 18.11 15.79
C LEU A 202 -11.14 18.08 14.57
N LYS A 203 -10.15 19.00 14.52
CA LYS A 203 -9.12 19.01 13.48
C LYS A 203 -8.31 17.71 13.47
N LYS A 204 -7.83 17.26 14.65
CA LYS A 204 -7.09 15.98 14.77
C LYS A 204 -7.95 14.79 14.34
N GLN A 205 -9.23 14.76 14.72
CA GLN A 205 -10.15 13.70 14.27
C GLN A 205 -10.35 13.71 12.74
N SER A 206 -10.39 14.89 12.12
CA SER A 206 -10.45 15.02 10.65
C SER A 206 -9.16 14.51 9.98
N GLU A 207 -7.99 14.85 10.53
CA GLU A 207 -6.68 14.37 10.05
C GLU A 207 -6.54 12.84 10.20
N GLU A 208 -6.99 12.26 11.31
CA GLU A 208 -7.07 10.81 11.50
C GLU A 208 -8.03 10.11 10.51
N LEU A 209 -9.19 10.70 10.23
CA LEU A 209 -10.16 10.15 9.29
C LEU A 209 -9.63 10.23 7.85
N GLN A 210 -8.94 11.30 7.47
CA GLN A 210 -8.27 11.40 6.17
C GLN A 210 -7.21 10.31 6.03
N ALA A 211 -6.32 10.14 7.02
CA ALA A 211 -5.29 9.10 6.98
C ALA A 211 -5.88 7.67 6.89
N LYS A 212 -7.02 7.41 7.54
CA LYS A 212 -7.76 6.13 7.42
C LYS A 212 -8.35 5.96 6.01
N ASN A 213 -8.93 7.00 5.43
CA ASN A 213 -9.45 6.98 4.06
C ASN A 213 -8.33 6.76 3.03
N ASP A 214 -7.20 7.44 3.15
CA ASP A 214 -6.03 7.27 2.26
C ASP A 214 -5.49 5.82 2.32
N GLY A 215 -5.50 5.21 3.51
CA GLY A 215 -5.16 3.80 3.70
C GLY A 215 -6.16 2.83 3.06
N LEU A 216 -7.46 3.12 3.14
CA LEU A 216 -8.51 2.34 2.49
C LEU A 216 -8.44 2.45 0.96
N THR A 217 -8.20 3.64 0.41
CA THR A 217 -8.01 3.86 -1.03
C THR A 217 -6.87 3.01 -1.58
N LYS A 218 -5.69 3.06 -0.94
CA LYS A 218 -4.55 2.19 -1.31
C LYS A 218 -4.90 0.70 -1.23
N LYS A 219 -5.75 0.30 -0.28
CA LYS A 219 -6.18 -1.11 -0.17
C LYS A 219 -7.15 -1.52 -1.26
N ILE A 220 -7.99 -0.61 -1.75
CA ILE A 220 -8.84 -0.82 -2.91
C ILE A 220 -7.98 -0.95 -4.17
N GLU A 221 -6.97 -0.09 -4.36
CA GLU A 221 -6.00 -0.18 -5.48
C GLU A 221 -5.25 -1.52 -5.50
N GLU A 222 -4.73 -1.97 -4.34
CA GLU A 222 -4.10 -3.30 -4.20
C GLU A 222 -5.05 -4.44 -4.63
N LEU A 223 -6.32 -4.38 -4.21
CA LEU A 223 -7.30 -5.42 -4.48
C LEU A 223 -7.75 -5.40 -5.95
N GLN A 224 -7.89 -4.23 -6.55
CA GLN A 224 -8.15 -4.07 -7.99
C GLN A 224 -7.00 -4.64 -8.83
N ALA A 225 -5.75 -4.31 -8.51
CA ALA A 225 -4.58 -4.85 -9.20
C ALA A 225 -4.50 -6.39 -9.11
N LYS A 226 -4.77 -6.96 -7.92
CA LYS A 226 -4.86 -8.42 -7.76
C LYS A 226 -6.01 -9.04 -8.56
N ASN A 227 -7.18 -8.39 -8.60
CA ASN A 227 -8.33 -8.89 -9.34
C ASN A 227 -8.06 -8.91 -10.86
N VAL A 228 -7.43 -7.86 -11.41
CA VAL A 228 -6.99 -7.83 -12.82
C VAL A 228 -5.99 -8.97 -13.12
N SER A 229 -5.05 -9.23 -12.20
CA SER A 229 -4.11 -10.35 -12.36
C SER A 229 -4.81 -11.73 -12.34
N LEU A 230 -5.84 -11.91 -11.50
CA LEU A 230 -6.61 -13.15 -11.41
C LEU A 230 -7.53 -13.35 -12.62
N VAL A 231 -8.15 -12.28 -13.14
CA VAL A 231 -8.91 -12.32 -14.39
C VAL A 231 -8.02 -12.79 -15.54
N LYS A 232 -6.83 -12.21 -15.70
CA LYS A 232 -5.88 -12.65 -16.72
C LYS A 232 -5.46 -14.12 -16.56
N GLN A 233 -5.19 -14.58 -15.34
CA GLN A 233 -4.87 -15.99 -15.10
C GLN A 233 -6.03 -16.93 -15.48
N ASN A 234 -7.29 -16.51 -15.28
CA ASN A 234 -8.44 -17.28 -15.75
C ASN A 234 -8.57 -17.26 -17.29
N GLU A 235 -8.30 -16.13 -17.95
CA GLU A 235 -8.25 -16.03 -19.42
C GLU A 235 -7.18 -16.96 -20.02
N ASP A 236 -5.95 -16.95 -19.47
CA ASP A 236 -4.85 -17.83 -19.85
C ASP A 236 -5.21 -19.32 -19.64
N LEU A 237 -5.89 -19.65 -18.53
CA LEU A 237 -6.38 -21.01 -18.24
C LEU A 237 -7.51 -21.45 -19.21
N HIS A 238 -8.45 -20.57 -19.55
CA HIS A 238 -9.50 -20.85 -20.53
C HIS A 238 -8.89 -21.11 -21.92
N ALA A 239 -7.97 -20.28 -22.38
CA ALA A 239 -7.29 -20.45 -23.67
C ALA A 239 -6.50 -21.77 -23.75
N ASN A 240 -5.85 -22.18 -22.65
CA ASN A 240 -5.19 -23.48 -22.55
C ASN A 240 -6.20 -24.65 -22.58
N ASN A 241 -7.33 -24.53 -21.89
CA ASN A 241 -8.37 -25.56 -21.89
C ASN A 241 -9.01 -25.73 -23.28
N ASP A 242 -9.28 -24.63 -24.00
CA ASP A 242 -9.75 -24.67 -25.40
C ASP A 242 -8.73 -25.32 -26.36
N SER A 243 -7.44 -25.18 -26.06
CA SER A 243 -6.37 -25.87 -26.81
C SER A 243 -6.37 -27.37 -26.53
N MET A 244 -6.52 -27.77 -25.26
CA MET A 244 -6.65 -29.17 -24.86
C MET A 244 -7.91 -29.83 -25.45
N CYS A 245 -9.05 -29.14 -25.46
CA CYS A 245 -10.28 -29.62 -26.09
C CYS A 245 -10.09 -29.86 -27.60
N ARG A 246 -9.44 -28.93 -28.32
CA ARG A 246 -9.09 -29.12 -29.75
C ARG A 246 -8.17 -30.32 -29.96
N ARG A 247 -7.12 -30.46 -29.15
CA ARG A 247 -6.17 -31.59 -29.22
C ARG A 247 -6.86 -32.93 -28.95
N ASN A 248 -7.79 -32.98 -28.00
CA ASN A 248 -8.58 -34.20 -27.73
C ASN A 248 -9.51 -34.55 -28.91
N GLY A 249 -10.14 -33.56 -29.54
CA GLY A 249 -10.92 -33.76 -30.76
C GLY A 249 -10.09 -34.32 -31.92
N GLU A 250 -8.88 -33.78 -32.15
CA GLU A 250 -7.94 -34.34 -33.13
C GLU A 250 -7.54 -35.78 -32.83
N LEU A 251 -7.26 -36.09 -31.55
CA LEU A 251 -6.88 -37.44 -31.12
C LEU A 251 -8.04 -38.42 -31.30
N GLN A 252 -9.26 -38.02 -30.97
CA GLN A 252 -10.47 -38.83 -31.19
C GLN A 252 -10.71 -39.10 -32.68
N ALA A 253 -10.54 -38.10 -33.54
CA ALA A 253 -10.64 -38.26 -35.00
C ALA A 253 -9.56 -39.20 -35.55
N LYS A 254 -8.30 -39.06 -35.09
CA LYS A 254 -7.19 -39.97 -35.45
C LYS A 254 -7.46 -41.41 -34.97
N ASN A 255 -8.02 -41.58 -33.78
CA ASN A 255 -8.34 -42.91 -33.25
C ASN A 255 -9.50 -43.59 -34.01
N GLY A 256 -10.52 -42.83 -34.41
CA GLY A 256 -11.59 -43.32 -35.30
C GLY A 256 -11.06 -43.74 -36.67
N ALA A 257 -10.15 -42.95 -37.27
CA ALA A 257 -9.49 -43.31 -38.52
C ALA A 257 -8.63 -44.58 -38.41
N LEU A 258 -7.98 -44.81 -37.26
CA LEU A 258 -7.25 -46.05 -36.98
C LEU A 258 -8.18 -47.26 -36.77
N SER A 259 -9.37 -47.09 -36.19
CA SER A 259 -10.37 -48.16 -36.09
C SER A 259 -10.79 -48.63 -37.49
N MET A 260 -11.25 -47.71 -38.34
CA MET A 260 -11.63 -48.03 -39.73
C MET A 260 -10.47 -48.66 -40.52
N ARG A 261 -9.22 -48.24 -40.26
CA ARG A 261 -8.02 -48.82 -40.88
C ARG A 261 -7.78 -50.27 -40.42
N ASN A 262 -8.03 -50.58 -39.15
CA ASN A 262 -7.93 -51.95 -38.63
C ASN A 262 -9.09 -52.83 -39.13
N GLU A 263 -10.29 -52.28 -39.27
CA GLU A 263 -11.46 -52.97 -39.85
C GLU A 263 -11.21 -53.33 -41.33
N ASP A 264 -10.67 -52.41 -42.13
CA ASP A 264 -10.23 -52.65 -43.52
C ASP A 264 -9.09 -53.68 -43.63
N LEU A 265 -8.13 -53.67 -42.68
CA LEU A 265 -7.07 -54.67 -42.61
C LEU A 265 -7.58 -56.05 -42.18
N GLN A 266 -8.53 -56.12 -41.25
CA GLN A 266 -9.14 -57.39 -40.84
C GLN A 266 -9.92 -58.01 -42.00
N ALA A 267 -10.76 -57.24 -42.69
CA ALA A 267 -11.48 -57.72 -43.87
C ALA A 267 -10.54 -58.20 -45.00
N LYS A 268 -9.34 -57.62 -45.12
CA LYS A 268 -8.31 -58.09 -46.05
C LYS A 268 -7.65 -59.39 -45.60
N ASN A 269 -7.37 -59.54 -44.30
CA ASN A 269 -6.88 -60.81 -43.75
C ASN A 269 -7.93 -61.92 -43.92
N ASP A 270 -9.20 -61.65 -43.61
CA ASP A 270 -10.30 -62.63 -43.74
C ASP A 270 -10.48 -63.10 -45.20
N ASN A 271 -10.26 -62.22 -46.17
CA ASN A 271 -10.26 -62.57 -47.60
C ASN A 271 -9.00 -63.31 -48.05
N LEU A 272 -7.83 -63.01 -47.46
CA LEU A 272 -6.59 -63.75 -47.72
C LEU A 272 -6.64 -65.17 -47.14
N THR A 273 -7.23 -65.36 -45.96
CA THR A 273 -7.45 -66.69 -45.38
C THR A 273 -8.30 -67.55 -46.29
N LYS A 274 -9.43 -67.03 -46.81
CA LYS A 274 -10.27 -67.76 -47.77
C LYS A 274 -9.54 -68.10 -49.07
N LEU A 275 -8.72 -67.19 -49.58
CA LEU A 275 -7.92 -67.46 -50.78
C LEU A 275 -6.85 -68.54 -50.53
N ILE A 276 -6.37 -68.68 -49.29
CA ILE A 276 -5.49 -69.80 -48.90
C ILE A 276 -6.31 -71.10 -48.83
N GLU A 277 -7.47 -71.10 -48.19
CA GLU A 277 -8.40 -72.25 -48.14
C GLU A 277 -8.78 -72.72 -49.57
N GLU A 278 -9.13 -71.81 -50.47
CA GLU A 278 -9.45 -72.09 -51.88
C GLU A 278 -8.25 -72.67 -52.67
N LEU A 279 -7.01 -72.26 -52.36
CA LEU A 279 -5.79 -72.78 -52.99
C LEU A 279 -5.33 -74.11 -52.38
N GLU A 280 -5.60 -74.36 -51.10
CA GLU A 280 -5.37 -75.65 -50.45
C GLU A 280 -6.33 -76.71 -51.01
N ASP A 281 -7.63 -76.39 -51.16
CA ASP A 281 -8.63 -77.24 -51.85
C ASP A 281 -8.23 -77.56 -53.31
N GLU A 282 -7.73 -76.58 -54.08
CA GLU A 282 -7.27 -76.82 -55.46
C GLU A 282 -6.00 -77.69 -55.50
N ASN A 283 -5.08 -77.52 -54.55
CA ASN A 283 -3.86 -78.32 -54.46
C ASN A 283 -4.15 -79.78 -54.08
N ASP A 284 -5.04 -80.03 -53.12
CA ASP A 284 -5.47 -81.39 -52.75
C ASP A 284 -6.14 -82.10 -53.95
N ALA A 285 -6.99 -81.40 -54.70
CA ALA A 285 -7.60 -81.92 -55.93
C ALA A 285 -6.56 -82.26 -57.02
N LEU A 286 -5.47 -81.48 -57.12
CA LEU A 286 -4.35 -81.77 -58.03
C LEU A 286 -3.51 -82.96 -57.56
N GLU A 287 -3.28 -83.14 -56.26
CA GLU A 287 -2.57 -84.30 -55.72
C GLU A 287 -3.38 -85.59 -55.93
N ASP A 288 -4.69 -85.58 -55.70
CA ASP A 288 -5.53 -86.78 -55.90
C ASP A 288 -5.65 -87.15 -57.40
N LEU A 289 -5.71 -86.15 -58.30
CA LEU A 289 -5.62 -86.34 -59.75
C LEU A 289 -4.25 -86.93 -60.16
N SER A 290 -3.16 -86.40 -59.62
CA SER A 290 -1.80 -86.91 -59.84
C SER A 290 -1.65 -88.37 -59.37
N GLY A 291 -2.11 -88.67 -58.15
CA GLY A 291 -2.17 -90.02 -57.61
C GLY A 291 -3.05 -90.96 -58.45
N SER A 292 -4.16 -90.47 -59.01
CA SER A 292 -5.02 -91.21 -59.94
C SER A 292 -4.29 -91.55 -61.24
N LEU A 293 -3.58 -90.58 -61.83
CA LEU A 293 -2.77 -90.77 -63.04
C LEU A 293 -1.65 -91.79 -62.82
N VAL A 294 -0.88 -91.68 -61.73
CA VAL A 294 0.19 -92.62 -61.36
C VAL A 294 -0.35 -94.04 -61.09
N ARG A 295 -1.56 -94.16 -60.52
CA ARG A 295 -2.25 -95.46 -60.37
C ARG A 295 -2.61 -96.06 -61.75
N LYS A 296 -3.03 -95.24 -62.71
CA LYS A 296 -3.37 -95.68 -64.08
C LYS A 296 -2.15 -96.06 -64.93
N ASP A 297 -1.07 -95.31 -64.80
CA ASP A 297 0.21 -95.57 -65.49
C ASP A 297 0.76 -96.94 -65.06
N ARG A 298 0.85 -97.18 -63.75
CA ARG A 298 1.22 -98.50 -63.18
C ARG A 298 0.26 -99.62 -63.55
N GLN A 299 -1.04 -99.36 -63.70
CA GLN A 299 -1.99 -100.36 -64.20
C GLN A 299 -1.64 -100.76 -65.64
N SER A 300 -1.41 -99.77 -66.52
CA SER A 300 -1.05 -100.00 -67.92
C SER A 300 0.26 -100.78 -68.06
N ASP A 301 1.28 -100.44 -67.27
CA ASP A 301 2.56 -101.17 -67.27
C ASP A 301 2.41 -102.62 -66.80
N ASN A 302 1.63 -102.86 -65.73
CA ASN A 302 1.36 -104.22 -65.25
C ASN A 302 0.62 -105.07 -66.30
N GLU A 303 -0.41 -104.52 -66.95
CA GLU A 303 -1.15 -105.18 -68.03
C GLU A 303 -0.23 -105.47 -69.24
N LEU A 304 0.66 -104.53 -69.57
CA LEU A 304 1.65 -104.68 -70.64
C LEU A 304 2.72 -105.74 -70.33
N GLN A 305 3.15 -105.88 -69.07
CA GLN A 305 4.06 -106.94 -68.64
C GLN A 305 3.39 -108.31 -68.69
N GLN A 306 2.16 -108.43 -68.17
CA GLN A 306 1.39 -109.68 -68.21
C GLN A 306 1.18 -110.18 -69.65
N ALA A 307 0.78 -109.29 -70.56
CA ALA A 307 0.60 -109.64 -71.97
C ALA A 307 1.90 -110.12 -72.66
N GLN A 308 3.07 -109.59 -72.27
CA GLN A 308 4.37 -110.07 -72.75
C GLN A 308 4.73 -111.44 -72.18
N GLN A 309 4.43 -111.69 -70.90
CA GLN A 309 4.68 -112.98 -70.25
C GLN A 309 3.79 -114.10 -70.82
N GLU A 310 2.48 -113.86 -70.97
CA GLU A 310 1.55 -114.83 -71.56
C GLU A 310 1.92 -115.18 -73.01
N LEU A 311 2.24 -114.18 -73.84
CA LEU A 311 2.70 -114.40 -75.21
C LEU A 311 3.94 -115.29 -75.25
N THR A 312 4.86 -115.11 -74.30
CA THR A 312 6.10 -115.87 -74.20
C THR A 312 5.84 -117.32 -73.81
N MET A 313 5.04 -117.57 -72.76
CA MET A 313 4.66 -118.93 -72.36
C MET A 313 3.86 -119.67 -73.46
N GLY A 314 2.84 -119.02 -74.04
CA GLY A 314 1.94 -119.62 -75.03
C GLY A 314 2.57 -120.00 -76.37
N LEU A 315 3.85 -119.65 -76.56
CA LEU A 315 4.67 -119.99 -77.72
C LEU A 315 5.87 -120.90 -77.38
N GLU A 316 6.21 -121.13 -76.11
CA GLU A 316 7.37 -121.96 -75.73
C GLU A 316 7.24 -123.40 -76.27
N ASP A 317 6.15 -124.09 -75.94
CA ASP A 317 5.85 -125.47 -76.37
C ASP A 317 5.81 -125.65 -77.90
N LYS A 318 5.55 -124.58 -78.65
CA LYS A 318 5.38 -124.61 -80.11
C LYS A 318 6.70 -124.42 -80.87
N LEU A 319 7.71 -123.84 -80.23
CA LEU A 319 8.98 -123.45 -80.86
C LEU A 319 10.07 -124.51 -80.66
N ASN A 320 9.75 -125.75 -81.05
CA ASN A 320 10.53 -126.98 -80.82
C ASN A 320 11.84 -127.12 -81.64
N GLY A 321 12.58 -126.04 -81.82
CA GLY A 321 13.92 -126.03 -82.44
C GLY A 321 13.97 -126.17 -83.97
N GLN A 322 12.85 -126.46 -84.64
CA GLN A 322 12.78 -126.52 -86.11
C GLN A 322 12.52 -125.15 -86.77
N THR A 323 12.17 -124.12 -86.00
CA THR A 323 11.79 -122.79 -86.47
C THR A 323 12.97 -121.80 -86.45
N ALA A 324 12.96 -120.80 -87.34
CA ALA A 324 14.01 -119.78 -87.46
C ALA A 324 14.04 -118.77 -86.29
N ILE A 325 12.95 -118.70 -85.54
CA ILE A 325 12.82 -118.03 -84.25
C ILE A 325 12.50 -119.14 -83.24
N GLY A 326 13.03 -119.02 -82.03
CA GLY A 326 12.62 -119.82 -80.88
C GLY A 326 12.64 -118.97 -79.62
N ILE A 327 12.46 -119.60 -78.46
CA ILE A 327 12.78 -118.94 -77.20
C ILE A 327 14.26 -119.19 -76.88
N LYS A 328 14.95 -118.15 -76.43
CA LYS A 328 16.25 -118.23 -75.78
C LYS A 328 16.09 -117.77 -74.35
N ARG A 329 16.51 -118.59 -73.39
CA ARG A 329 16.60 -118.21 -71.98
C ARG A 329 17.90 -117.44 -71.81
N MET A 330 17.80 -116.12 -71.65
CA MET A 330 18.95 -115.23 -71.53
C MET A 330 19.68 -115.54 -70.23
N GLY A 331 20.97 -115.87 -70.33
CA GLY A 331 21.74 -116.42 -69.21
C GLY A 331 21.80 -117.95 -69.11
N GLU A 332 21.12 -118.70 -69.97
CA GLU A 332 21.29 -120.17 -70.00
C GLU A 332 22.61 -120.55 -70.67
N LEU A 333 23.38 -121.42 -70.03
CA LEU A 333 24.67 -121.89 -70.52
C LEU A 333 24.54 -122.81 -71.75
N ASP A 334 25.26 -122.50 -72.82
CA ASP A 334 25.47 -123.44 -73.92
C ASP A 334 26.23 -124.67 -73.40
N LYS A 335 25.53 -125.81 -73.41
CA LYS A 335 26.02 -127.11 -72.93
C LYS A 335 27.13 -127.69 -73.83
N LYS A 336 27.26 -127.24 -75.08
CA LYS A 336 28.16 -127.82 -76.10
C LYS A 336 29.65 -127.53 -75.85
N PRO A 337 30.09 -126.31 -75.50
CA PRO A 337 31.46 -126.05 -75.02
C PRO A 337 31.86 -126.94 -73.83
N PHE A 338 30.99 -127.09 -72.84
CA PHE A 338 31.24 -127.91 -71.64
C PHE A 338 31.40 -129.39 -72.00
N GLN A 339 30.50 -129.93 -72.83
CA GLN A 339 30.62 -131.29 -73.37
C GLN A 339 31.94 -131.49 -74.13
N ASN A 340 32.34 -130.53 -74.97
CA ASN A 340 33.60 -130.59 -75.72
C ASN A 340 34.84 -130.48 -74.83
N ALA A 341 34.79 -129.73 -73.72
CA ALA A 341 35.87 -129.67 -72.74
C ALA A 341 35.99 -130.97 -71.94
N CYS A 342 34.89 -131.47 -71.37
CA CYS A 342 34.88 -132.73 -70.63
C CYS A 342 35.28 -133.93 -71.51
N LYS A 343 34.86 -133.96 -72.78
CA LYS A 343 35.27 -135.01 -73.72
C LYS A 343 36.79 -135.04 -73.97
N ARG A 344 37.42 -133.85 -74.03
CA ARG A 344 38.88 -133.71 -74.09
C ARG A 344 39.56 -134.14 -72.78
N LYS A 345 39.00 -133.76 -71.61
CA LYS A 345 39.59 -133.96 -70.28
C LYS A 345 39.50 -135.41 -69.77
N TYR A 346 38.40 -136.14 -70.03
CA TYR A 346 38.10 -137.44 -69.41
C TYR A 346 38.19 -138.67 -70.36
N ARG A 347 38.90 -138.56 -71.49
CA ARG A 347 39.21 -139.69 -72.42
C ARG A 347 38.00 -140.61 -72.74
N ASN A 348 36.87 -140.01 -73.10
CA ASN A 348 35.57 -140.64 -73.43
C ASN A 348 34.84 -141.42 -72.31
N ILE A 349 35.37 -141.57 -71.08
CA ILE A 349 34.64 -142.18 -69.97
C ILE A 349 33.84 -141.10 -69.22
N ASP A 350 32.54 -141.34 -69.00
CA ASP A 350 31.60 -140.52 -68.20
C ASP A 350 31.52 -139.00 -68.52
N TYR A 351 32.09 -138.58 -69.66
CA TYR A 351 32.25 -137.16 -70.00
C TYR A 351 30.94 -136.37 -70.15
N GLN A 352 29.81 -137.05 -70.39
CA GLN A 352 28.49 -136.42 -70.51
C GLN A 352 27.93 -136.03 -69.13
N THR A 353 27.99 -136.95 -68.16
CA THR A 353 27.61 -136.70 -66.76
C THR A 353 28.45 -135.57 -66.18
N LYS A 354 29.77 -135.62 -66.35
CA LYS A 354 30.70 -134.57 -65.90
C LYS A 354 30.49 -133.22 -66.61
N ALA A 355 30.00 -133.22 -67.84
CA ALA A 355 29.60 -131.97 -68.51
C ALA A 355 28.27 -131.41 -67.97
N ALA A 356 27.30 -132.27 -67.64
CA ALA A 356 26.02 -131.84 -67.06
C ALA A 356 26.18 -131.30 -65.63
N GLU A 357 26.97 -131.99 -64.78
CA GLU A 357 27.37 -131.50 -63.46
C GLU A 357 28.03 -130.12 -63.53
N LEU A 358 29.01 -129.96 -64.43
CA LEU A 358 29.73 -128.70 -64.60
C LEU A 358 28.81 -127.58 -65.13
N VAL A 359 27.91 -127.87 -66.07
CA VAL A 359 26.90 -126.88 -66.51
C VAL A 359 25.99 -126.47 -65.35
N SER A 360 25.47 -127.42 -64.56
CA SER A 360 24.58 -127.09 -63.44
C SER A 360 25.30 -126.22 -62.41
N SER A 361 26.49 -126.65 -61.97
CA SER A 361 27.29 -125.91 -60.97
C SER A 361 27.62 -124.49 -61.43
N TRP A 362 27.88 -124.25 -62.72
CA TRP A 362 28.09 -122.90 -63.24
C TRP A 362 26.78 -122.13 -63.47
N GLN A 363 25.66 -122.81 -63.76
CA GLN A 363 24.35 -122.17 -63.88
C GLN A 363 23.84 -121.67 -62.52
N ASP A 364 24.12 -122.41 -61.45
CA ASP A 364 23.82 -122.02 -60.06
C ASP A 364 24.75 -120.88 -59.60
N GLU A 365 26.04 -120.93 -59.93
CA GLU A 365 27.00 -119.85 -59.67
C GLU A 365 26.64 -118.54 -60.42
N LEU A 366 26.08 -118.61 -61.64
CA LEU A 366 25.58 -117.43 -62.35
C LEU A 366 24.46 -116.69 -61.56
N LYS A 367 23.58 -117.45 -60.91
CA LYS A 367 22.49 -116.91 -60.09
C LYS A 367 22.97 -116.32 -58.76
N ASN A 368 24.13 -116.73 -58.26
CA ASN A 368 24.67 -116.30 -56.96
C ASN A 368 24.86 -114.77 -56.90
N PRO A 369 24.07 -114.01 -56.10
CA PRO A 369 24.19 -112.56 -56.04
C PRO A 369 25.55 -112.08 -55.53
N SER A 370 26.24 -112.89 -54.71
CA SER A 370 27.55 -112.55 -54.13
C SER A 370 28.71 -112.63 -55.14
N TRP A 371 28.49 -113.16 -56.34
CA TRP A 371 29.49 -113.14 -57.42
C TRP A 371 28.99 -112.25 -58.57
N HIS A 372 29.53 -111.04 -58.66
CA HIS A 372 29.21 -110.05 -59.69
C HIS A 372 30.51 -109.59 -60.38
N PRO A 373 31.01 -110.34 -61.38
CA PRO A 373 32.27 -110.04 -62.07
C PRO A 373 32.09 -108.93 -63.13
N PHE A 374 31.69 -107.74 -62.69
CA PHE A 374 31.56 -106.55 -63.52
C PHE A 374 32.23 -105.34 -62.85
N LEU A 375 32.75 -104.44 -63.67
CA LEU A 375 33.37 -103.18 -63.28
C LEU A 375 32.55 -102.03 -63.87
N VAL A 376 32.20 -101.05 -63.05
CA VAL A 376 31.57 -99.82 -63.55
C VAL A 376 32.64 -98.95 -64.23
N VAL A 377 32.44 -98.65 -65.51
CA VAL A 377 33.31 -97.77 -66.30
C VAL A 377 32.49 -96.65 -66.94
N GLN A 378 33.02 -95.43 -66.89
CA GLN A 378 32.30 -94.24 -67.36
C GLN A 378 32.52 -94.02 -68.86
N VAL A 379 31.44 -94.01 -69.64
CA VAL A 379 31.49 -93.92 -71.11
C VAL A 379 30.49 -92.87 -71.60
N ASN A 380 31.03 -91.75 -72.10
CA ASN A 380 30.31 -90.55 -72.56
C ASN A 380 29.46 -89.86 -71.46
N GLY A 381 29.89 -89.94 -70.19
CA GLY A 381 29.18 -89.34 -69.05
C GLY A 381 28.09 -90.22 -68.44
N GLU A 382 27.88 -91.42 -68.98
CA GLU A 382 27.03 -92.47 -68.37
C GLU A 382 27.93 -93.57 -67.79
N ASP A 383 27.65 -93.99 -66.56
CA ASP A 383 28.31 -95.13 -65.91
C ASP A 383 27.76 -96.44 -66.45
N LYS A 384 28.63 -97.38 -66.85
CA LYS A 384 28.24 -98.63 -67.53
C LYS A 384 29.04 -99.81 -67.02
N GLU A 385 28.34 -100.90 -66.70
CA GLU A 385 28.95 -102.14 -66.22
C GLU A 385 29.56 -102.94 -67.39
N VAL A 386 30.86 -103.23 -67.27
CA VAL A 386 31.62 -104.03 -68.23
C VAL A 386 32.22 -105.23 -67.50
N LEU A 387 32.11 -106.41 -68.11
CA LEU A 387 32.54 -107.67 -67.51
C LEU A 387 34.03 -107.64 -67.13
N ASP A 388 34.33 -108.00 -65.87
CA ASP A 388 35.70 -108.17 -65.41
C ASP A 388 36.36 -109.35 -66.16
N ASN A 389 37.43 -109.04 -66.88
CA ASN A 389 38.21 -110.06 -67.58
C ASN A 389 39.29 -110.69 -66.69
N ASP A 390 39.54 -110.09 -65.52
CA ASP A 390 40.54 -110.50 -64.54
C ASP A 390 39.96 -111.25 -63.33
N ASP A 391 38.64 -111.47 -63.26
CA ASP A 391 37.96 -112.24 -62.21
C ASP A 391 38.59 -113.64 -62.01
N ALA A 392 38.74 -114.03 -60.75
CA ALA A 392 39.43 -115.25 -60.35
C ALA A 392 38.69 -116.54 -60.77
N LYS A 393 37.35 -116.56 -60.73
CA LYS A 393 36.55 -117.73 -61.11
C LYS A 393 36.59 -117.93 -62.63
N LEU A 394 36.45 -116.86 -63.42
CA LEU A 394 36.55 -116.87 -64.88
C LEU A 394 37.96 -117.26 -65.35
N LYS A 395 39.01 -116.79 -64.68
CA LYS A 395 40.40 -117.24 -64.91
C LYS A 395 40.57 -118.74 -64.64
N LEU A 396 40.11 -119.23 -63.49
CA LEU A 396 40.21 -120.65 -63.13
C LEU A 396 39.46 -121.54 -64.13
N LEU A 397 38.22 -121.17 -64.49
CA LEU A 397 37.43 -121.87 -65.51
C LEU A 397 38.14 -121.95 -66.87
N ARG A 398 38.74 -120.84 -67.30
CA ARG A 398 39.50 -120.74 -68.56
C ARG A 398 40.74 -121.62 -68.55
N PHE A 399 41.41 -121.73 -67.40
CA PHE A 399 42.57 -122.61 -67.21
C PHE A 399 42.16 -124.10 -67.20
N GLU A 400 41.09 -124.45 -66.49
CA GLU A 400 40.69 -125.85 -66.28
C GLU A 400 39.91 -126.51 -67.43
N TYR A 401 39.12 -125.72 -68.18
CA TYR A 401 38.20 -126.23 -69.21
C TYR A 401 38.32 -125.48 -70.56
N GLY A 402 39.20 -124.48 -70.62
CA GLY A 402 39.56 -123.80 -71.86
C GLY A 402 38.68 -122.59 -72.20
N ASN A 403 39.07 -121.92 -73.29
CA ASN A 403 38.49 -120.65 -73.71
C ASN A 403 37.01 -120.77 -74.09
N ASP A 404 36.60 -121.90 -74.66
CA ASP A 404 35.23 -122.15 -75.13
C ASP A 404 34.21 -122.10 -73.98
N VAL A 405 34.57 -122.73 -72.85
CA VAL A 405 33.70 -122.83 -71.65
C VAL A 405 33.67 -121.51 -70.89
N CYS A 406 34.83 -120.85 -70.74
CA CYS A 406 34.90 -119.50 -70.18
C CYS A 406 34.02 -118.53 -70.98
N ASN A 407 34.12 -118.54 -72.32
CA ASN A 407 33.30 -117.69 -73.18
C ASN A 407 31.79 -117.95 -73.04
N ALA A 408 31.36 -119.20 -72.84
CA ALA A 408 29.96 -119.52 -72.59
C ALA A 408 29.45 -118.89 -71.28
N VAL A 409 30.21 -119.01 -70.18
CA VAL A 409 29.88 -118.35 -68.90
C VAL A 409 29.91 -116.82 -69.01
N LYS A 410 30.92 -116.25 -69.69
CA LYS A 410 30.99 -114.80 -69.96
C LYS A 410 29.79 -114.30 -70.75
N THR A 411 29.31 -115.09 -71.72
CA THR A 411 28.13 -114.74 -72.53
C THR A 411 26.87 -114.77 -71.68
N ALA A 412 26.68 -115.81 -70.86
CA ALA A 412 25.55 -115.90 -69.94
C ALA A 412 25.54 -114.77 -68.89
N LEU A 413 26.69 -114.38 -68.32
CA LEU A 413 26.82 -113.23 -67.43
C LEU A 413 26.34 -111.93 -68.08
N MET A 414 26.86 -111.61 -69.28
CA MET A 414 26.48 -110.40 -70.01
C MET A 414 25.00 -110.39 -70.42
N GLU A 415 24.39 -111.57 -70.60
CA GLU A 415 22.97 -111.70 -70.88
C GLU A 415 22.10 -111.53 -69.64
N ILE A 416 22.48 -112.08 -68.49
CA ILE A 416 21.81 -111.82 -67.22
C ILE A 416 21.84 -110.31 -66.92
N ASN A 417 23.03 -109.70 -66.95
CA ASN A 417 23.19 -108.29 -66.58
C ASN A 417 22.46 -107.31 -67.51
N LYS A 418 22.17 -107.73 -68.75
CA LYS A 418 21.44 -106.91 -69.73
C LYS A 418 19.92 -107.08 -69.66
N TYR A 419 19.42 -108.24 -69.23
CA TYR A 419 17.99 -108.59 -69.31
C TYR A 419 17.31 -108.69 -67.94
N ASN A 420 18.03 -109.07 -66.88
CA ASN A 420 17.58 -108.99 -65.49
C ASN A 420 18.78 -108.89 -64.52
N PRO A 421 19.43 -107.71 -64.41
CA PRO A 421 20.58 -107.52 -63.53
C PRO A 421 20.24 -107.70 -62.05
N SER A 422 19.01 -107.34 -61.63
CA SER A 422 18.60 -107.30 -60.23
C SER A 422 18.28 -108.67 -59.64
N GLU A 423 17.46 -109.48 -60.33
CA GLU A 423 16.95 -110.76 -59.81
C GLU A 423 17.77 -111.96 -60.32
N ARG A 424 18.53 -111.77 -61.40
CA ARG A 424 19.39 -112.77 -62.07
C ARG A 424 18.72 -114.03 -62.60
N ASP A 425 17.39 -114.08 -62.62
CA ASP A 425 16.66 -115.21 -63.16
C ASP A 425 16.64 -115.24 -64.70
N LEU A 426 16.46 -116.44 -65.26
CA LEU A 426 16.56 -116.70 -66.69
C LEU A 426 15.38 -116.09 -67.47
N VAL A 427 15.57 -114.91 -68.06
CA VAL A 427 14.52 -114.25 -68.86
C VAL A 427 14.31 -115.02 -70.18
N PRO A 428 13.11 -115.58 -70.43
CA PRO A 428 12.77 -116.16 -71.72
C PRO A 428 12.53 -115.05 -72.75
N GLU A 429 13.31 -115.04 -73.82
CA GLU A 429 13.25 -114.05 -74.88
C GLU A 429 12.98 -114.68 -76.25
N PHE A 430 12.12 -114.06 -77.05
CA PHE A 430 11.98 -114.46 -78.44
C PHE A 430 13.26 -114.13 -79.21
N TRP A 431 13.94 -115.15 -79.73
CA TRP A 431 15.25 -115.00 -80.35
C TRP A 431 15.24 -115.47 -81.79
N ASN A 432 15.65 -114.60 -82.71
CA ASN A 432 15.81 -114.94 -84.12
C ASN A 432 17.18 -115.57 -84.30
N PHE A 433 17.26 -116.89 -84.14
CA PHE A 433 18.50 -117.66 -84.24
C PHE A 433 19.19 -117.54 -85.62
N ARG A 434 18.45 -117.23 -86.69
CA ARG A 434 19.06 -116.91 -88.00
C ARG A 434 19.72 -115.52 -88.06
N LYS A 435 19.28 -114.56 -87.25
CA LYS A 435 19.79 -113.17 -87.22
C LYS A 435 20.66 -112.85 -86.00
N GLY A 436 20.83 -113.80 -85.07
CA GLY A 436 21.66 -113.62 -83.86
C GLY A 436 21.18 -112.53 -82.90
N ARG A 437 19.88 -112.19 -82.90
CA ARG A 437 19.31 -111.13 -82.04
C ARG A 437 17.90 -111.46 -81.53
N LYS A 438 17.45 -110.73 -80.50
CA LYS A 438 16.03 -110.66 -80.08
C LYS A 438 15.15 -110.42 -81.32
N ALA A 439 14.10 -111.21 -81.45
CA ALA A 439 13.09 -111.08 -82.49
C ALA A 439 12.18 -109.89 -82.20
N THR A 440 11.76 -109.18 -83.23
CA THR A 440 10.73 -108.15 -83.09
C THR A 440 9.34 -108.80 -82.98
N ILE A 441 8.39 -108.16 -82.31
CA ILE A 441 7.00 -108.65 -82.19
C ILE A 441 6.41 -108.97 -83.58
N LYS A 442 6.72 -108.16 -84.60
CA LYS A 442 6.33 -108.41 -86.01
C LYS A 442 6.91 -109.73 -86.56
N GLU A 443 8.15 -110.07 -86.23
CA GLU A 443 8.78 -111.33 -86.65
C GLU A 443 8.17 -112.55 -85.92
N VAL A 444 7.81 -112.39 -84.63
CA VAL A 444 7.15 -113.45 -83.83
C VAL A 444 5.73 -113.72 -84.35
N LEU A 445 4.90 -112.68 -84.48
CA LEU A 445 3.53 -112.79 -84.99
C LEU A 445 3.48 -113.36 -86.42
N TYR A 446 4.39 -112.95 -87.29
CA TYR A 446 4.49 -113.49 -88.66
C TYR A 446 4.77 -115.00 -88.66
N LEU A 447 5.66 -115.48 -87.77
CA LEU A 447 5.99 -116.90 -87.69
C LEU A 447 4.86 -117.71 -87.02
N PHE A 448 4.17 -117.15 -86.02
CA PHE A 448 2.95 -117.76 -85.46
C PHE A 448 1.85 -117.95 -86.51
N GLY A 449 1.60 -116.93 -87.34
CA GLY A 449 0.65 -117.04 -88.46
C GLY A 449 1.01 -118.14 -89.47
N GLN A 450 2.31 -118.38 -89.72
CA GLN A 450 2.76 -119.51 -90.55
C GLN A 450 2.54 -120.88 -89.87
N MET A 451 2.69 -120.99 -88.54
CA MET A 451 2.41 -122.23 -87.81
C MET A 451 0.93 -122.60 -87.83
N GLU A 452 0.01 -121.63 -87.75
CA GLU A 452 -1.41 -121.89 -87.95
C GLU A 452 -1.74 -122.34 -89.38
N MET A 453 -1.18 -121.66 -90.39
CA MET A 453 -1.43 -121.97 -91.80
C MET A 453 -0.90 -123.35 -92.21
N THR A 454 0.16 -123.83 -91.56
CA THR A 454 0.75 -125.15 -91.83
C THR A 454 0.05 -126.27 -91.06
N THR A 455 -0.40 -126.05 -89.82
CA THR A 455 -1.24 -127.02 -89.08
C THR A 455 -2.60 -127.21 -89.72
N LYS A 456 -3.23 -126.14 -90.23
CA LYS A 456 -4.48 -126.19 -91.02
C LYS A 456 -4.34 -127.01 -92.32
N ARG A 457 -3.13 -127.12 -92.90
CA ARG A 457 -2.84 -127.94 -94.11
C ARG A 457 -2.51 -129.42 -93.83
N ARG A 458 -2.41 -129.85 -92.57
CA ARG A 458 -2.20 -131.26 -92.18
C ARG A 458 -3.48 -131.95 -91.68
N ARG A 459 -4.65 -131.32 -91.86
CA ARG A 459 -5.98 -131.88 -91.58
C ARG A 459 -6.84 -131.89 -92.84
N VAL A 460 -6.35 -132.57 -93.87
CA VAL A 460 -7.03 -132.89 -95.14
C VAL A 460 -6.62 -134.30 -95.52
#